data_AF-A0A1G6J3G1-F1
#
_entry.id   AF-A0A1G6J3G1-F1
#
_cell.length_a   1.000
_cell.length_b   1.000
_cell.length_c   1.000
_cell.angle_alpha   90.00
_cell.angle_beta   90.00
_cell.angle_gamma   90.00
#
_symmetry.space_group_name_H-M   'P 1'
#
loop_
_entity.id
_entity.type
_entity.pdbx_description
1 polymer ?
#
loop_
_entity_poly.entity_id
_entity_poly.type
_entity_poly.pdbx_seq_one_letter_code
_entity_poly.pdbx_strand_id
1 'polypeptide(L)'
;MAGRGSEPTEEDGPLFREAYRQADAVDRAQTPGDRRKAMAGFAPRALVALAEGFLRDALKTGAVVFSVIVAVMAATSGDAVWAAAGIVSGVVGVGLVAVALIRHWSFGRQWAVIAVVIAVQAAYMILFWKTH
;
A
#
# COMPACT_ATOMS: atom_id res chain seq x y z
N MET A 1 -3.03 -19.97 29.95
CA MET A 1 -3.57 -18.64 29.58
C MET A 1 -3.61 -18.58 28.06
N ALA A 2 -4.77 -18.86 27.47
CA ALA A 2 -4.94 -18.90 26.01
C ALA A 2 -5.01 -17.48 25.47
N GLY A 3 -4.13 -17.14 24.52
CA GLY A 3 -4.11 -15.84 23.87
C GLY A 3 -5.42 -15.61 23.13
N ARG A 4 -6.16 -14.57 23.53
CA ARG A 4 -7.27 -14.04 22.73
C ARG A 4 -6.65 -13.53 21.43
N GLY A 5 -6.88 -14.25 20.32
CA GLY A 5 -6.57 -13.74 18.99
C GLY A 5 -7.30 -12.42 18.80
N SER A 6 -6.55 -11.36 18.48
CA SER A 6 -7.09 -10.04 18.21
C SER A 6 -8.11 -10.13 17.07
N GLU A 7 -9.35 -9.68 17.30
CA GLU A 7 -10.34 -9.61 16.23
C GLU A 7 -9.82 -8.70 15.10
N PRO A 8 -9.93 -9.12 13.82
CA PRO A 8 -9.45 -8.32 12.70
C PRO A 8 -10.21 -7.00 12.62
N THR A 9 -9.46 -5.89 12.57
CA THR A 9 -10.01 -4.53 12.58
C THR A 9 -10.33 -4.06 11.16
N GLU A 10 -11.08 -2.96 11.01
CA GLU A 10 -11.39 -2.40 9.69
C GLU A 10 -10.14 -1.97 8.90
N GLU A 11 -9.02 -1.72 9.60
CA GLU A 11 -7.73 -1.32 9.04
C GLU A 11 -7.05 -2.44 8.24
N ASP A 12 -7.30 -3.69 8.60
CA ASP A 12 -6.63 -4.86 8.01
C ASP A 12 -7.11 -5.13 6.56
N GLY A 13 -8.18 -4.48 6.14
CA GLY A 13 -8.73 -4.62 4.79
C GLY A 13 -9.70 -5.81 4.64
N PRO A 14 -10.46 -5.85 3.53
CA PRO A 14 -11.49 -6.87 3.33
C PRO A 14 -10.92 -8.28 3.12
N LEU A 15 -9.79 -8.38 2.40
CA LEU A 15 -9.14 -9.66 2.10
C LEU A 15 -8.54 -10.35 3.34
N PHE A 16 -7.96 -9.57 4.25
CA PHE A 16 -7.40 -10.09 5.50
C PHE A 16 -8.50 -10.60 6.44
N ARG A 17 -9.65 -9.91 6.50
CA ARG A 17 -10.84 -10.38 7.24
C ARG A 17 -11.41 -11.67 6.69
N GLU A 18 -11.49 -11.81 5.36
CA GLU A 18 -11.93 -13.05 4.73
C GLU A 18 -10.96 -14.20 4.98
N ALA A 19 -9.65 -13.95 4.91
CA ALA A 19 -8.62 -14.94 5.25
C ALA A 19 -8.73 -15.40 6.71
N TYR A 20 -8.97 -14.47 7.65
CA TYR A 20 -9.15 -14.80 9.07
C TYR A 20 -10.38 -15.69 9.30
N ARG A 21 -11.54 -15.36 8.68
CA ARG A 21 -12.75 -16.21 8.76
C ARG A 21 -12.53 -17.59 8.18
N GLN A 22 -11.72 -17.71 7.12
CA GLN A 22 -11.44 -19.00 6.49
C GLN A 22 -10.45 -19.84 7.30
N ALA A 23 -9.45 -19.22 7.93
CA ALA A 23 -8.58 -19.92 8.88
C ALA A 23 -9.40 -20.52 10.04
N ASP A 24 -10.37 -19.77 10.54
CA ASP A 24 -11.30 -20.18 11.59
C ASP A 24 -12.25 -21.32 11.16
N ALA A 25 -12.51 -21.45 9.85
CA ALA A 25 -13.26 -22.56 9.26
C ALA A 25 -12.38 -23.81 9.05
N VAL A 26 -11.09 -23.65 8.77
CA VAL A 26 -10.11 -24.75 8.66
C VAL A 26 -9.84 -25.37 10.04
N ASP A 27 -9.82 -24.57 11.09
CA ASP A 27 -9.60 -25.03 12.47
C ASP A 27 -10.82 -25.79 13.04
N ARG A 28 -12.02 -25.42 12.58
CA ARG A 28 -13.29 -26.10 12.94
C ARG A 28 -13.60 -27.35 12.11
N ALA A 29 -12.85 -27.64 11.04
CA ALA A 29 -13.11 -28.79 10.18
C ALA A 29 -12.69 -30.10 10.86
N GLN A 30 -13.66 -30.98 11.16
CA GLN A 30 -13.45 -32.22 11.90
C GLN A 30 -13.03 -33.42 11.03
N THR A 31 -13.21 -33.35 9.69
CA THR A 31 -12.86 -34.46 8.79
C THR A 31 -11.75 -34.10 7.79
N PRO A 32 -10.92 -35.07 7.35
CA PRO A 32 -9.84 -34.84 6.39
C PRO A 32 -10.31 -34.32 5.02
N GLY A 33 -11.51 -34.71 4.58
CA GLY A 33 -12.12 -34.27 3.32
C GLY A 33 -12.55 -32.80 3.36
N ASP A 34 -13.19 -32.37 4.46
CA ASP A 34 -13.61 -30.98 4.66
C ASP A 34 -12.40 -30.05 4.80
N ARG A 35 -11.34 -30.52 5.46
CA ARG A 35 -10.08 -29.77 5.63
C ARG A 35 -9.40 -29.48 4.30
N ARG A 36 -9.35 -30.46 3.37
CA ARG A 36 -8.81 -30.27 2.01
C ARG A 36 -9.61 -29.26 1.20
N LYS A 37 -10.95 -29.32 1.29
CA LYS A 37 -11.84 -28.41 0.55
C LYS A 37 -11.74 -26.98 1.09
N ALA A 38 -11.60 -26.81 2.41
CA ALA A 38 -11.35 -25.53 3.04
C ALA A 38 -9.97 -24.95 2.70
N MET A 39 -8.90 -25.77 2.71
CA MET A 39 -7.55 -25.36 2.27
C MET A 39 -7.53 -24.93 0.80
N ALA A 40 -8.23 -25.65 -0.08
CA ALA A 40 -8.32 -25.31 -1.49
C ALA A 40 -9.03 -23.95 -1.73
N GLY A 41 -9.99 -23.58 -0.88
CA GLY A 41 -10.65 -22.27 -0.92
C GLY A 41 -9.84 -21.13 -0.29
N PHE A 42 -8.97 -21.46 0.67
CA PHE A 42 -8.14 -20.52 1.44
C PHE A 42 -6.85 -20.13 0.72
N ALA A 43 -6.14 -21.11 0.14
CA ALA A 43 -4.84 -20.89 -0.49
C ALA A 43 -4.80 -19.74 -1.53
N PRO A 44 -5.73 -19.67 -2.51
CA PRO A 44 -5.72 -18.56 -3.47
C PRO A 44 -6.01 -17.20 -2.81
N ARG A 45 -6.88 -17.14 -1.80
CA ARG A 45 -7.17 -15.88 -1.09
C ARG A 45 -6.02 -15.43 -0.21
N ALA A 46 -5.36 -16.37 0.47
CA ALA A 46 -4.16 -16.08 1.24
C ALA A 46 -3.02 -15.55 0.36
N LEU A 47 -2.86 -16.10 -0.85
CA LEU A 47 -1.90 -15.59 -1.84
C LEU A 47 -2.25 -14.19 -2.32
N VAL A 48 -3.53 -13.89 -2.57
CA VAL A 48 -3.98 -12.55 -2.95
C VAL A 48 -3.74 -11.55 -1.81
N ALA A 49 -4.05 -11.90 -0.56
CA ALA A 49 -3.79 -11.06 0.60
C ALA A 49 -2.27 -10.82 0.82
N LEU A 50 -1.45 -11.85 0.58
CA LEU A 50 0.01 -11.73 0.65
C LEU A 50 0.55 -10.82 -0.47
N ALA A 51 0.05 -11.00 -1.69
CA ALA A 51 0.40 -10.17 -2.84
C ALA A 51 -0.03 -8.72 -2.64
N GLU A 52 -1.21 -8.49 -2.07
CA GLU A 52 -1.70 -7.16 -1.70
C GLU A 52 -0.85 -6.52 -0.61
N GLY A 53 -0.48 -7.26 0.44
CA GLY A 53 0.42 -6.79 1.49
C GLY A 53 1.79 -6.41 0.93
N PHE A 54 2.38 -7.28 0.10
CA PHE A 54 3.65 -7.03 -0.58
C PHE A 54 3.57 -5.84 -1.53
N LEU A 55 2.52 -5.77 -2.36
CA LEU A 55 2.32 -4.68 -3.31
C LEU A 55 2.12 -3.35 -2.59
N ARG A 56 1.37 -3.33 -1.48
CA ARG A 56 1.19 -2.14 -0.65
C ARG A 56 2.52 -1.68 -0.05
N ASP A 57 3.36 -2.59 0.39
CA ASP A 57 4.67 -2.25 0.96
C ASP A 57 5.67 -1.78 -0.11
N ALA A 58 5.68 -2.45 -1.26
CA ALA A 58 6.45 -2.07 -2.44
C ALA A 58 6.02 -0.71 -2.99
N LEU A 59 4.73 -0.40 -3.01
CA LEU A 59 4.20 0.89 -3.45
C LEU A 59 4.47 2.01 -2.45
N LYS A 60 4.43 1.74 -1.13
CA LYS A 60 4.86 2.73 -0.13
C LYS A 60 6.33 3.07 -0.29
N THR A 61 7.17 2.04 -0.32
CA THR A 61 8.61 2.19 -0.52
C THR A 61 8.91 2.88 -1.84
N GLY A 62 8.24 2.47 -2.90
CA GLY A 62 8.32 3.07 -4.23
C GLY A 62 7.92 4.54 -4.23
N ALA A 63 6.79 4.91 -3.61
CA ALA A 63 6.35 6.31 -3.53
C ALA A 63 7.34 7.20 -2.77
N VAL A 64 7.93 6.69 -1.68
CA VAL A 64 8.96 7.42 -0.92
C VAL A 64 10.23 7.59 -1.76
N VAL A 65 10.75 6.50 -2.33
CA VAL A 65 11.97 6.53 -3.17
C VAL A 65 11.76 7.43 -4.38
N PHE A 66 10.62 7.34 -5.05
CA PHE A 66 10.30 8.17 -6.21
C PHE A 66 10.22 9.65 -5.84
N SER A 67 9.67 9.98 -4.66
CA SER A 67 9.64 11.36 -4.17
C SER A 67 11.04 11.91 -3.89
N VAL A 68 11.95 11.07 -3.37
CA VAL A 68 13.35 11.46 -3.19
C VAL A 68 14.04 11.69 -4.54
N ILE A 69 13.83 10.81 -5.52
CA ILE A 69 14.39 10.96 -6.87
C ILE A 69 13.93 12.26 -7.51
N VAL A 70 12.63 12.57 -7.42
CA VAL A 70 12.06 13.81 -7.97
C VAL A 70 12.66 15.04 -7.29
N ALA A 71 12.80 15.02 -5.96
CA ALA A 71 13.42 16.12 -5.22
C ALA A 71 14.89 16.34 -5.62
N VAL A 72 15.67 15.27 -5.79
CA VAL A 72 17.07 15.33 -6.22
C VAL A 72 17.18 15.85 -7.66
N MET A 73 16.41 15.29 -8.60
CA MET A 73 16.37 15.74 -9.99
C MET A 73 16.02 17.22 -10.09
N ALA A 74 14.99 17.65 -9.36
CA ALA A 74 14.54 19.03 -9.33
C ALA A 74 15.62 19.96 -8.73
N ALA A 75 16.30 19.56 -7.65
CA ALA A 75 17.39 20.34 -7.08
C ALA A 75 18.59 20.50 -8.04
N THR A 76 18.78 19.55 -8.96
CA THR A 76 19.86 19.58 -9.95
C THR A 76 19.49 20.21 -11.30
N SER A 77 18.24 20.63 -11.51
CA SER A 77 17.75 21.07 -12.83
C SER A 77 18.26 22.44 -13.29
N GLY A 78 18.81 23.25 -12.39
CA GLY A 78 19.25 24.62 -12.69
C GLY A 78 18.12 25.65 -12.85
N ASP A 79 16.85 25.20 -12.91
CA ASP A 79 15.66 26.05 -12.94
C ASP A 79 15.02 26.10 -11.54
N ALA A 80 15.09 27.27 -10.90
CA ALA A 80 14.59 27.47 -9.53
C ALA A 80 13.09 27.23 -9.36
N VAL A 81 12.27 27.45 -10.39
CA VAL A 81 10.81 27.27 -10.32
C VAL A 81 10.48 25.78 -10.34
N TRP A 82 11.08 25.02 -11.25
CA TRP A 82 10.93 23.56 -11.29
C TRP A 82 11.58 22.89 -10.08
N ALA A 83 12.73 23.37 -9.62
CA ALA A 83 13.37 22.91 -8.38
C ALA A 83 12.44 23.03 -7.18
N ALA A 84 11.85 24.22 -6.97
CA ALA A 84 10.93 24.45 -5.86
C ALA A 84 9.67 23.59 -5.98
N ALA A 85 9.08 23.47 -7.18
CA ALA A 85 7.89 22.66 -7.41
C ALA A 85 8.13 21.16 -7.14
N GLY A 86 9.25 20.61 -7.59
CA GLY A 86 9.61 19.20 -7.36
C GLY A 86 9.95 18.89 -5.91
N ILE A 87 10.62 19.80 -5.20
CA ILE A 87 10.90 19.64 -3.76
C ILE A 87 9.59 19.67 -2.96
N VAL A 88 8.71 20.63 -3.23
CA VAL A 88 7.41 20.74 -2.54
C VAL A 88 6.54 19.51 -2.84
N SER A 89 6.46 19.07 -4.10
CA SER A 89 5.67 17.88 -4.44
C SER A 89 6.21 16.61 -3.76
N GLY A 90 7.53 16.44 -3.71
CA GLY A 90 8.19 15.33 -3.05
C GLY A 90 7.92 15.29 -1.55
N VAL A 91 8.08 16.43 -0.86
CA VAL A 91 7.82 16.54 0.59
C VAL A 91 6.35 16.30 0.91
N VAL A 92 5.44 16.89 0.13
CA VAL A 92 3.99 16.69 0.31
C VAL A 92 3.60 15.24 0.03
N GLY A 93 4.17 14.60 -0.99
CA GLY A 93 3.94 13.20 -1.32
C GLY A 93 4.34 12.25 -0.19
N VAL A 94 5.55 12.43 0.36
CA VAL A 94 6.02 11.66 1.53
C VAL A 94 5.12 11.92 2.75
N GLY A 95 4.79 13.18 3.01
CA GLY A 95 3.93 13.56 4.13
C GLY A 95 2.53 12.95 4.05
N LEU A 96 1.91 12.93 2.87
CA LEU A 96 0.59 12.32 2.66
C LEU A 96 0.60 10.81 2.91
N VAL A 97 1.62 10.10 2.41
CA VAL A 97 1.77 8.66 2.66
C VAL A 97 1.99 8.41 4.15
N ALA A 98 2.86 9.18 4.80
CA ALA A 98 3.12 9.07 6.24
C ALA A 98 1.86 9.35 7.08
N VAL A 99 1.08 10.39 6.76
CA VAL A 99 -0.17 10.70 7.46
C VAL A 99 -1.21 9.61 7.27
N ALA A 100 -1.36 9.07 6.06
CA ALA A 100 -2.30 7.99 5.79
C ALA A 100 -1.96 6.71 6.58
N LEU A 101 -0.67 6.49 6.87
CA LEU A 101 -0.17 5.42 7.72
C LEU A 101 -0.40 5.70 9.20
N ILE A 102 0.04 6.86 9.70
CA ILE A 102 -0.05 7.24 11.12
C ILE A 102 -1.49 7.38 11.58
N ARG A 103 -2.38 7.91 10.74
CA ARG A 103 -3.81 8.04 11.05
C ARG A 103 -4.61 6.77 10.78
N HIS A 104 -3.94 5.67 10.46
CA HIS A 104 -4.60 4.39 10.28
C HIS A 104 -5.79 4.45 9.30
N TRP A 105 -5.60 5.15 8.17
CA TRP A 105 -6.70 5.34 7.22
C TRP A 105 -7.21 4.00 6.68
N SER A 106 -8.52 3.94 6.42
CA SER A 106 -9.14 2.76 5.84
C SER A 106 -8.43 2.32 4.56
N PHE A 107 -8.42 1.01 4.34
CA PHE A 107 -7.72 0.36 3.23
C PHE A 107 -7.88 1.09 1.88
N GLY A 108 -9.12 1.42 1.50
CA GLY A 108 -9.41 2.14 0.25
C GLY A 108 -8.86 3.56 0.20
N ARG A 109 -8.84 4.29 1.34
CA ARG A 109 -8.27 5.65 1.40
C ARG A 109 -6.76 5.64 1.25
N GLN A 110 -6.06 4.64 1.78
CA GLN A 110 -4.61 4.54 1.59
C GLN A 110 -4.25 4.24 0.14
N TRP A 111 -5.00 3.37 -0.54
CA TRP A 111 -4.83 3.14 -1.97
C TRP A 111 -5.07 4.39 -2.81
N ALA A 112 -6.12 5.15 -2.49
CA ALA A 112 -6.40 6.41 -3.17
C ALA A 112 -5.22 7.40 -3.00
N VAL A 113 -4.67 7.55 -1.79
CA VAL A 113 -3.51 8.43 -1.54
C VAL A 113 -2.29 7.97 -2.32
N ILE A 114 -1.94 6.69 -2.26
CA ILE A 114 -0.79 6.14 -2.98
C ILE A 114 -0.94 6.36 -4.49
N ALA A 115 -2.11 6.06 -5.05
CA ALA A 115 -2.39 6.25 -6.48
C ALA A 115 -2.28 7.73 -6.88
N VAL A 116 -2.83 8.64 -6.08
CA VAL A 116 -2.73 10.08 -6.32
C VAL A 116 -1.29 10.57 -6.27
N VAL A 117 -0.51 10.16 -5.26
CA VAL A 117 0.91 10.56 -5.15
C VAL A 117 1.70 10.08 -6.36
N ILE A 118 1.52 8.82 -6.79
CA ILE A 118 2.18 8.29 -7.98
C ILE A 118 1.77 9.08 -9.24
N ALA A 119 0.48 9.35 -9.42
CA ALA A 119 -0.02 10.08 -10.57
C ALA A 119 0.54 11.51 -10.65
N VAL A 120 0.57 12.24 -9.52
CA VAL A 120 1.13 13.59 -9.45
C VAL A 120 2.63 13.59 -9.77
N GLN A 121 3.39 12.65 -9.21
CA GLN A 121 4.82 12.54 -9.47
C GLN A 121 5.11 12.18 -10.94
N ALA A 122 4.34 11.27 -11.53
CA ALA A 122 4.45 10.92 -12.94
C ALA A 122 4.12 12.11 -13.85
N ALA A 123 3.05 12.86 -13.54
CA ALA A 123 2.68 14.06 -14.27
C ALA A 123 3.78 15.13 -14.20
N TYR A 124 4.39 15.33 -13.02
CA TYR A 124 5.52 16.22 -12.85
C TYR A 124 6.70 15.81 -13.74
N MET A 125 7.09 14.53 -13.73
CA MET A 125 8.18 14.04 -14.59
C MET A 125 7.90 14.23 -16.08
N ILE A 126 6.69 13.94 -16.53
CA ILE A 126 6.29 14.12 -17.94
C ILE A 126 6.37 15.60 -18.34
N LEU A 127 5.86 16.50 -17.49
CA LEU A 127 5.88 17.93 -17.75
C LEU A 127 7.30 18.50 -17.72
N PHE A 128 8.11 18.08 -16.75
CA PHE A 128 9.52 18.44 -16.66
C PHE A 128 10.28 18.01 -17.94
N TRP A 129 10.13 16.75 -18.37
CA TRP A 129 10.76 16.24 -19.58
C TRP A 129 10.27 16.89 -20.88
N LYS A 130 9.05 17.41 -20.91
CA LYS A 130 8.54 18.14 -22.08
C LYS A 130 9.07 19.57 -22.15
N THR A 131 9.50 20.13 -21.02
CA THR A 131 9.89 21.55 -20.90
C THR A 131 11.41 21.75 -20.85
N HIS A 132 12.18 20.68 -20.67
CA HIS A 132 13.66 20.65 -20.65
C HIS A 132 14.16 19.60 -21.64
#